data_AF-A0AB33K8H8-F1
#
_entry.id   AF-A0AB33K8H8-F1
#
_cell.length_a   1.000
_cell.length_b   1.000
_cell.length_c   1.000
_cell.angle_alpha   90.00
_cell.angle_beta   90.00
_cell.angle_gamma   90.00
#
_symmetry.space_group_name_H-M   'P 1'
#
loop_
_entity.id
_entity.type
_entity.pdbx_description
1 polymer ?
#
loop_
_entity_poly.entity_id
_entity_poly.type
_entity_poly.pdbx_seq_one_letter_code
_entity_poly.pdbx_strand_id
1 'polypeptide(L)'
;MEKATIAALGYLGMPGRHVGGPGAADGTVRHGIGAAAKVLAIEAKTAAAGRVTEQSLFRLPGHREALGAAVTLLVGPGFQGTMLKEADDDAAIAVIETGLLAEAVRRQDHAPLTQTQLSDLVAPELPCADRRDALSVHWKALEERSALEYVLIEILNAEAQDPLEEGGWLDLTSLRRELRTRQHHAEPASIVEALEFLASSRIGVVQHSPSHGYRCIASVLTAGQRLQALGRQWTAASAIHGQPPA
;
A
#
# COMPACT_ATOMS: atom_id res chain seq x y z
N MET A 1 -1.10 22.44 -8.58
CA MET A 1 -1.65 21.07 -8.63
C MET A 1 -0.59 20.10 -9.12
N GLU A 2 -0.05 20.31 -10.32
CA GLU A 2 1.00 19.51 -10.99
C GLU A 2 2.11 18.98 -10.05
N LYS A 3 2.88 19.87 -9.42
CA LYS A 3 3.97 19.49 -8.50
C LYS A 3 3.50 18.67 -7.30
N ALA A 4 2.30 18.96 -6.79
CA ALA A 4 1.73 18.24 -5.66
C ALA A 4 1.30 16.82 -6.05
N THR A 5 0.73 16.64 -7.25
CA THR A 5 0.41 15.32 -7.80
C THR A 5 1.66 14.45 -7.93
N ILE A 6 2.73 15.01 -8.49
CA ILE A 6 4.01 14.30 -8.66
C ILE A 6 4.62 13.95 -7.30
N ALA A 7 4.59 14.88 -6.34
CA ALA A 7 5.09 14.62 -4.98
C ALA A 7 4.27 13.54 -4.25
N ALA A 8 2.93 13.55 -4.40
CA ALA A 8 2.04 12.55 -3.81
C ALA A 8 2.32 11.16 -4.38
N LEU A 9 2.42 11.02 -5.71
CA LEU A 9 2.79 9.76 -6.36
C LEU A 9 4.21 9.32 -5.97
N GLY A 10 5.15 10.27 -5.86
CA GLY A 10 6.50 10.02 -5.35
C GLY A 10 6.52 9.43 -3.95
N TYR A 11 5.70 9.95 -3.06
CA TYR A 11 5.53 9.45 -1.69
C TYR A 11 4.90 8.04 -1.66
N LEU A 12 4.03 7.71 -2.63
CA LEU A 12 3.52 6.35 -2.87
C LEU A 12 4.55 5.41 -3.54
N GLY A 13 5.82 5.83 -3.64
CA GLY A 13 6.91 5.03 -4.20
C GLY A 13 7.05 5.12 -5.72
N MET A 14 6.36 6.07 -6.38
CA MET A 14 6.45 6.32 -7.82
C MET A 14 7.27 7.59 -8.10
N PRO A 15 8.62 7.53 -8.02
CA PRO A 15 9.46 8.72 -8.15
C PRO A 15 9.25 9.38 -9.52
N GLY A 16 9.23 10.71 -9.54
CA GLY A 16 8.91 11.46 -10.73
C GLY A 16 9.59 12.82 -10.82
N ARG A 17 9.43 13.46 -11.97
CA ARG A 17 9.92 14.81 -12.25
C ARG A 17 8.81 15.67 -12.83
N HIS A 18 8.75 16.91 -12.35
CA HIS A 18 7.95 17.96 -12.99
C HIS A 18 8.70 18.43 -14.24
N VAL A 19 7.98 18.54 -15.35
CA VAL A 19 8.51 19.10 -16.61
C VAL A 19 7.93 20.49 -16.78
N GLY A 20 6.60 20.59 -16.86
CA GLY A 20 5.84 21.84 -16.88
C GLY A 20 6.12 22.73 -18.10
N GLY A 21 5.10 23.49 -18.51
CA GLY A 21 5.24 24.49 -19.58
C GLY A 21 4.04 24.50 -20.53
N PRO A 22 3.75 25.63 -21.19
CA PRO A 22 2.64 25.71 -22.14
C PRO A 22 2.77 24.65 -23.24
N GLY A 23 1.76 23.77 -23.37
CA GLY A 23 1.71 22.75 -24.42
C GLY A 23 2.59 21.52 -24.19
N ALA A 24 3.12 21.33 -22.99
CA ALA A 24 3.79 20.10 -22.56
C ALA A 24 2.94 19.36 -21.51
N ALA A 25 3.26 18.11 -21.24
CA ALA A 25 2.72 17.43 -20.07
C ALA A 25 3.28 18.03 -18.77
N ASP A 26 2.57 17.82 -17.67
CA ASP A 26 2.98 18.37 -16.38
C ASP A 26 4.22 17.67 -15.82
N GLY A 27 4.38 16.37 -16.10
CA GLY A 27 5.57 15.64 -15.70
C GLY A 27 5.48 14.15 -15.97
N THR A 28 6.38 13.41 -15.33
CA THR A 28 6.39 11.94 -15.37
C THR A 28 6.63 11.34 -13.99
N VAL A 29 6.11 10.14 -13.77
CA VAL A 29 6.47 9.27 -12.65
C VAL A 29 6.89 7.89 -13.18
N ARG A 30 7.62 7.12 -12.37
CA ARG A 30 7.98 5.73 -12.68
C ARG A 30 7.23 4.79 -11.77
N HIS A 31 6.52 3.82 -12.34
CA HIS A 31 5.79 2.78 -11.62
C HIS A 31 6.40 1.41 -11.88
N GLY A 32 6.54 0.58 -10.84
CA GLY A 32 7.16 -0.73 -10.92
C GLY A 32 8.68 -0.72 -10.67
N ILE A 33 9.28 -1.91 -10.65
CA ILE A 33 10.67 -2.15 -10.25
C ILE A 33 11.43 -2.85 -11.38
N GLY A 34 12.70 -2.45 -11.58
CA GLY A 34 13.60 -3.09 -12.54
C GLY A 34 13.08 -3.05 -13.97
N ALA A 35 13.17 -4.17 -14.69
CA ALA A 35 12.76 -4.27 -16.10
C ALA A 35 11.23 -4.11 -16.30
N ALA A 36 10.42 -4.29 -15.26
CA ALA A 36 8.98 -4.08 -15.32
C ALA A 36 8.57 -2.62 -15.07
N ALA A 37 9.52 -1.72 -14.79
CA ALA A 37 9.22 -0.33 -14.53
C ALA A 37 8.78 0.41 -15.79
N LYS A 38 7.66 1.14 -15.70
CA LYS A 38 7.10 1.95 -16.79
C LYS A 38 7.07 3.43 -16.41
N VAL A 39 7.31 4.28 -17.40
CA VAL A 39 7.12 5.73 -17.28
C VAL A 39 5.65 6.05 -17.50
N LEU A 40 5.07 6.85 -16.62
CA LEU A 40 3.70 7.34 -16.70
C LEU A 40 3.74 8.86 -16.85
N ALA A 41 3.02 9.39 -17.84
CA ALA A 41 2.88 10.84 -18.03
C ALA A 41 1.83 11.37 -17.05
N ILE A 42 2.02 12.58 -16.51
CA ILE A 42 1.08 13.23 -15.61
C ILE A 42 0.38 14.37 -16.33
N GLU A 43 -0.95 14.38 -16.25
CA GLU A 43 -1.80 15.49 -16.65
C GLU A 43 -2.74 15.84 -15.46
N ALA A 44 -2.40 16.89 -14.73
CA ALA A 44 -3.10 17.37 -13.57
C ALA A 44 -4.05 18.52 -13.94
N LYS A 45 -5.34 18.30 -13.77
CA LYS A 45 -6.40 19.29 -13.97
C LYS A 45 -6.84 19.90 -12.65
N THR A 46 -7.30 21.16 -12.74
CA THR A 46 -7.91 21.87 -11.62
C THR A 46 -9.29 22.37 -12.02
N ALA A 47 -10.18 22.53 -11.05
CA ALA A 47 -11.50 23.08 -11.26
C ALA A 47 -11.92 23.92 -10.05
N ALA A 48 -12.45 25.12 -10.29
CA ALA A 48 -12.96 25.98 -9.22
C ALA A 48 -14.28 25.45 -8.63
N ALA A 49 -15.11 24.79 -9.44
CA ALA A 49 -16.43 24.30 -9.06
C ALA A 49 -16.46 22.78 -8.73
N GLY A 50 -15.31 22.20 -8.37
CA GLY A 50 -15.21 20.80 -7.91
C GLY A 50 -15.10 19.73 -9.01
N ARG A 51 -15.54 19.97 -10.25
CA ARG A 51 -15.36 19.04 -11.37
C ARG A 51 -14.76 19.73 -12.60
N VAL A 52 -13.91 18.99 -13.31
CA VAL A 52 -13.35 19.39 -14.60
C VAL A 52 -14.42 19.16 -15.67
N THR A 53 -14.72 20.20 -16.44
CA THR A 53 -15.75 20.21 -17.49
C THR A 53 -15.13 20.45 -18.85
N GLU A 54 -15.62 19.74 -19.87
CA GLU A 54 -15.44 20.04 -21.31
C GLU A 54 -14.01 20.43 -21.74
N GLN A 55 -13.00 19.67 -21.29
CA GLN A 55 -11.62 19.82 -21.77
C GLN A 55 -11.26 18.73 -22.78
N SER A 56 -10.65 19.13 -23.88
CA SER A 56 -10.19 18.19 -24.91
C SER A 56 -9.06 17.30 -24.41
N LEU A 57 -9.19 15.99 -24.62
CA LEU A 57 -8.15 14.98 -24.36
C LEU A 57 -7.20 14.76 -25.55
N PHE A 58 -7.44 15.46 -26.68
CA PHE A 58 -6.76 15.22 -27.96
C PHE A 58 -5.23 15.36 -27.91
N ARG A 59 -4.68 16.14 -26.98
CA ARG A 59 -3.22 16.35 -26.87
C ARG A 59 -2.50 15.28 -26.06
N LEU A 60 -3.23 14.45 -25.30
CA LEU A 60 -2.64 13.47 -24.39
C LEU A 60 -1.78 12.41 -25.10
N PRO A 61 -2.15 11.89 -26.29
CA PRO A 61 -1.28 10.96 -27.01
C PRO A 61 0.08 11.56 -27.37
N GLY A 62 0.10 12.81 -27.87
CA GLY A 62 1.36 13.50 -28.21
C GLY A 62 2.21 13.82 -26.98
N HIS A 63 1.60 14.22 -25.87
CA HIS A 63 2.29 14.41 -24.59
C HIS A 63 2.94 13.10 -24.09
N ARG A 64 2.21 11.98 -24.21
CA ARG A 64 2.68 10.66 -23.80
C ARG A 64 3.85 10.17 -24.66
N GLU A 65 3.75 10.32 -25.98
CA GLU A 65 4.81 9.95 -26.92
C GLU A 65 6.10 10.75 -26.69
N ALA A 66 5.99 12.07 -26.51
CA ALA A 66 7.14 12.95 -26.25
C ALA A 66 7.92 12.58 -24.97
N LEU A 67 7.29 11.87 -24.05
CA LEU A 67 7.86 11.44 -22.77
C LEU A 67 8.26 9.96 -22.75
N GLY A 68 7.99 9.21 -23.83
CA GLY A 68 8.17 7.76 -23.86
C GLY A 68 7.33 7.05 -22.78
N ALA A 69 6.18 7.63 -22.41
CA ALA A 69 5.33 7.10 -21.35
C ALA A 69 4.38 6.03 -21.90
N ALA A 70 4.11 5.00 -21.10
CA ALA A 70 3.20 3.93 -21.46
C ALA A 70 1.72 4.34 -21.30
N VAL A 71 1.44 5.17 -20.30
CA VAL A 71 0.09 5.58 -19.89
C VAL A 71 0.11 7.05 -19.47
N THR A 72 -1.00 7.75 -19.66
CA THR A 72 -1.25 9.08 -19.11
C THR A 72 -2.10 8.97 -17.85
N LEU A 73 -1.63 9.51 -16.72
CA LEU A 73 -2.40 9.68 -15.50
C LEU A 73 -3.13 11.03 -15.57
N LEU A 74 -4.44 10.98 -15.79
CA LEU A 74 -5.30 12.15 -15.78
C LEU A 74 -5.81 12.38 -14.36
N VAL A 75 -5.24 13.36 -13.66
CA VAL A 75 -5.50 13.60 -12.23
C VAL A 75 -6.31 14.86 -12.02
N GLY A 76 -7.41 14.81 -11.27
CA GLY A 76 -8.24 15.99 -11.01
C GLY A 76 -9.22 15.81 -9.86
N PRO A 77 -9.92 16.87 -9.42
CA PRO A 77 -10.88 16.78 -8.31
C PRO A 77 -12.13 15.93 -8.62
N GLY A 78 -12.31 15.57 -9.89
CA GLY A 78 -13.44 14.85 -10.45
C GLY A 78 -13.68 15.32 -11.88
N PHE A 79 -14.38 14.52 -12.68
CA PHE A 79 -14.60 14.78 -14.11
C PHE A 79 -16.08 14.71 -14.47
N GLN A 80 -16.51 15.52 -15.44
CA GLN A 80 -17.86 15.43 -15.99
C GLN A 80 -18.06 14.11 -16.75
N GLY A 81 -19.27 13.55 -16.71
CA GLY A 81 -19.54 12.19 -17.18
C GLY A 81 -19.13 11.90 -18.63
N THR A 82 -19.23 12.86 -19.55
CA THR A 82 -18.82 12.69 -20.95
C THR A 82 -17.30 12.58 -21.08
N MET A 83 -16.55 13.50 -20.45
CA MET A 83 -15.09 13.50 -20.42
C MET A 83 -14.55 12.29 -19.65
N LEU A 84 -15.19 11.92 -18.54
CA LEU A 84 -14.83 10.74 -17.77
C LEU A 84 -14.98 9.47 -18.61
N LYS A 85 -16.12 9.32 -19.30
CA LYS A 85 -16.35 8.18 -20.18
C LYS A 85 -15.33 8.13 -21.31
N GLU A 86 -15.06 9.26 -21.98
CA GLU A 86 -14.04 9.33 -23.02
C GLU A 86 -12.66 8.89 -22.51
N ALA A 87 -12.30 9.29 -21.29
CA ALA A 87 -11.04 8.92 -20.67
C ALA A 87 -10.98 7.46 -20.20
N ASP A 88 -12.06 6.92 -19.61
CA ASP A 88 -12.15 5.51 -19.18
C ASP A 88 -12.22 4.55 -20.38
N ASP A 89 -12.73 5.00 -21.54
CA ASP A 89 -12.75 4.20 -22.79
C ASP A 89 -11.38 4.16 -23.51
N ASP A 90 -10.40 5.00 -23.11
CA ASP A 90 -9.04 5.03 -23.67
C ASP A 90 -8.08 4.15 -22.87
N ALA A 91 -7.63 3.04 -23.48
CA ALA A 91 -6.72 2.07 -22.86
C ALA A 91 -5.32 2.61 -22.49
N ALA A 92 -4.99 3.85 -22.83
CA ALA A 92 -3.75 4.53 -22.47
C ALA A 92 -3.94 5.69 -21.48
N ILE A 93 -5.14 5.84 -20.90
CA ILE A 93 -5.44 6.85 -19.87
C ILE A 93 -5.90 6.16 -18.58
N ALA A 94 -5.32 6.55 -17.45
CA ALA A 94 -5.80 6.19 -16.13
C ALA A 94 -6.29 7.46 -15.42
N VAL A 95 -7.59 7.53 -15.12
CA VAL A 95 -8.20 8.67 -14.44
C VAL A 95 -8.10 8.51 -12.93
N ILE A 96 -7.56 9.50 -12.24
CA ILE A 96 -7.39 9.48 -10.78
C ILE A 96 -8.01 10.72 -10.16
N GLU A 97 -9.00 10.51 -9.30
CA GLU A 97 -9.54 11.60 -8.50
C GLU A 97 -8.58 11.98 -7.37
N THR A 98 -8.39 13.29 -7.14
CA THR A 98 -7.49 13.79 -6.08
C THR A 98 -7.95 13.34 -4.69
N GLY A 99 -9.25 13.09 -4.50
CA GLY A 99 -9.78 12.53 -3.26
C GLY A 99 -9.22 11.13 -2.96
N LEU A 100 -9.17 10.27 -3.98
CA LEU A 100 -8.57 8.93 -3.86
C LEU A 100 -7.06 9.00 -3.70
N LEU A 101 -6.37 9.85 -4.47
CA LEU A 101 -4.92 10.04 -4.33
C LEU A 101 -4.55 10.51 -2.92
N ALA A 102 -5.29 11.47 -2.37
CA ALA A 102 -5.06 11.99 -1.02
C ALA A 102 -5.35 10.92 0.05
N GLU A 103 -6.34 10.07 -0.16
CA GLU A 103 -6.59 8.93 0.72
C GLU A 103 -5.46 7.91 0.69
N ALA A 104 -4.98 7.54 -0.51
CA ALA A 104 -3.84 6.63 -0.64
C ALA A 104 -2.61 7.17 0.07
N VAL A 105 -2.31 8.47 -0.07
CA VAL A 105 -1.21 9.13 0.65
C VAL A 105 -1.39 9.02 2.16
N ARG A 106 -2.57 9.35 2.71
CA ARG A 106 -2.82 9.24 4.16
C ARG A 106 -2.73 7.82 4.68
N ARG A 107 -3.21 6.85 3.91
CA ARG A 107 -3.19 5.43 4.29
C ARG A 107 -1.79 4.84 4.22
N GLN A 108 -0.89 5.37 3.40
CA GLN A 108 0.47 4.84 3.26
C GLN A 108 1.26 4.84 4.58
N ASP A 109 0.98 5.76 5.51
CA ASP A 109 1.63 5.82 6.83
C ASP A 109 1.26 4.63 7.74
N HIS A 110 0.11 3.98 7.53
CA HIS A 110 -0.43 2.96 8.43
C HIS A 110 -0.72 1.61 7.76
N ALA A 111 -1.01 1.62 6.46
CA ALA A 111 -1.25 0.45 5.62
C ALA A 111 -0.55 0.63 4.26
N PRO A 112 0.81 0.64 4.25
CA PRO A 112 1.58 0.90 3.04
C PRO A 112 1.34 -0.20 2.01
N LEU A 113 0.80 0.19 0.85
CA LEU A 113 0.66 -0.71 -0.28
C LEU A 113 1.98 -0.83 -1.05
N THR A 114 2.24 -2.03 -1.56
CA THR A 114 3.34 -2.28 -2.49
C THR A 114 3.06 -1.65 -3.86
N GLN A 115 4.11 -1.47 -4.67
CA GLN A 115 3.95 -1.02 -6.06
C GLN A 115 3.02 -1.93 -6.88
N THR A 116 3.04 -3.24 -6.63
CA THR A 116 2.12 -4.17 -7.29
C THR A 116 0.66 -3.86 -6.92
N GLN A 117 0.36 -3.71 -5.64
CA GLN A 117 -0.99 -3.37 -5.15
C GLN A 117 -1.43 -1.97 -5.59
N LEU A 118 -0.50 -1.01 -5.65
CA LEU A 118 -0.76 0.33 -6.18
C LEU A 118 -0.94 0.37 -7.70
N SER A 119 -0.78 -0.76 -8.40
CA SER A 119 -1.07 -0.80 -9.85
C SER A 119 -2.53 -0.48 -10.14
N ASP A 120 -3.46 -0.83 -9.25
CA ASP A 120 -4.88 -0.52 -9.40
C ASP A 120 -5.14 1.00 -9.41
N LEU A 121 -4.29 1.79 -8.76
CA LEU A 121 -4.36 3.26 -8.81
C LEU A 121 -4.04 3.82 -10.20
N VAL A 122 -3.18 3.14 -10.97
CA VAL A 122 -2.58 3.65 -12.22
C VAL A 122 -2.87 2.78 -13.45
N ALA A 123 -3.67 1.73 -13.30
CA ALA A 123 -4.08 0.82 -14.37
C ALA A 123 -5.10 1.49 -15.29
N PRO A 124 -4.81 1.75 -16.57
CA PRO A 124 -5.77 2.37 -17.49
C PRO A 124 -7.01 1.49 -17.73
N GLU A 125 -6.89 0.17 -17.61
CA GLU A 125 -7.99 -0.79 -17.76
C GLU A 125 -9.02 -0.76 -16.62
N LEU A 126 -8.71 -0.11 -15.50
CA LEU A 126 -9.61 0.00 -14.35
C LEU A 126 -10.37 1.33 -14.41
N PRO A 127 -11.71 1.31 -14.54
CA PRO A 127 -12.51 2.54 -14.57
C PRO A 127 -12.32 3.37 -13.31
N CYS A 128 -12.37 4.69 -13.43
CA CYS A 128 -12.16 5.61 -12.31
C CYS A 128 -13.03 5.29 -11.08
N ALA A 129 -14.29 4.89 -11.31
CA ALA A 129 -15.26 4.59 -10.26
C ALA A 129 -14.86 3.36 -9.40
N ASP A 130 -14.14 2.40 -9.98
CA ASP A 130 -13.84 1.12 -9.34
C ASP A 130 -12.48 1.14 -8.61
N ARG A 131 -11.63 2.13 -8.89
CA ARG A 131 -10.27 2.23 -8.31
C ARG A 131 -10.26 2.24 -6.79
N ARG A 132 -11.21 2.94 -6.18
CA ARG A 132 -11.33 3.02 -4.71
C ARG A 132 -11.60 1.66 -4.11
N ASP A 133 -12.51 0.90 -4.70
CA ASP A 133 -12.89 -0.41 -4.19
C ASP A 133 -11.76 -1.42 -4.39
N ALA A 134 -11.07 -1.38 -5.53
CA ALA A 134 -9.88 -2.20 -5.78
C ALA A 134 -8.78 -1.96 -4.73
N LEU A 135 -8.45 -0.69 -4.43
CA LEU A 135 -7.47 -0.37 -3.39
C LEU A 135 -7.96 -0.75 -1.98
N SER A 136 -9.27 -0.64 -1.73
CA SER A 136 -9.87 -0.98 -0.44
C SER A 136 -9.75 -2.46 -0.11
N VAL A 137 -9.76 -3.34 -1.12
CA VAL A 137 -9.47 -4.78 -0.91
C VAL A 137 -8.06 -4.97 -0.34
N HIS A 138 -7.05 -4.30 -0.88
CA HIS A 138 -5.67 -4.41 -0.39
C HIS A 138 -5.49 -3.81 1.01
N TRP A 139 -6.09 -2.64 1.27
CA TRP A 139 -6.03 -2.03 2.60
C TRP A 139 -6.71 -2.90 3.65
N LYS A 140 -7.89 -3.43 3.35
CA LYS A 140 -8.61 -4.34 4.25
C LYS A 140 -7.80 -5.59 4.54
N ALA A 141 -7.15 -6.19 3.55
CA ALA A 141 -6.30 -7.36 3.75
C ALA A 141 -5.11 -7.07 4.67
N LEU A 142 -4.48 -5.89 4.56
CA LEU A 142 -3.41 -5.47 5.48
C LEU A 142 -3.93 -5.25 6.90
N GLU A 143 -5.07 -4.55 7.04
CA GLU A 143 -5.71 -4.29 8.34
C GLU A 143 -6.10 -5.60 9.04
N GLU A 144 -6.71 -6.55 8.32
CA GLU A 144 -7.09 -7.87 8.83
C GLU A 144 -5.87 -8.69 9.26
N ARG A 145 -4.78 -8.64 8.47
CA ARG A 145 -3.51 -9.30 8.83
C ARG A 145 -2.93 -8.72 10.12
N SER A 146 -2.84 -7.40 10.23
CA SER A 146 -2.31 -6.75 11.44
C SER A 146 -3.19 -7.03 12.67
N ALA A 147 -4.52 -7.07 12.50
CA ALA A 147 -5.43 -7.46 13.57
C ALA A 147 -5.22 -8.91 14.01
N LEU A 148 -5.04 -9.84 13.06
CA LEU A 148 -4.74 -11.25 13.36
C LEU A 148 -3.43 -11.39 14.13
N GLU A 149 -2.35 -10.74 13.68
CA GLU A 149 -1.05 -10.74 14.34
C GLU A 149 -1.16 -10.24 15.80
N TYR A 150 -1.90 -9.15 16.01
CA TYR A 150 -2.13 -8.60 17.35
C TYR A 150 -2.89 -9.58 18.26
N VAL A 151 -4.02 -10.12 17.80
CA VAL A 151 -4.85 -11.05 18.58
C VAL A 151 -4.09 -12.34 18.90
N LEU A 152 -3.28 -12.85 17.99
CA LEU A 152 -2.43 -14.02 18.25
C LEU A 152 -1.42 -13.75 19.37
N ILE A 153 -0.80 -12.56 19.39
CA ILE A 153 0.11 -12.17 20.48
C ILE A 153 -0.64 -12.05 21.80
N GLU A 154 -1.86 -11.51 21.81
CA GLU A 154 -2.67 -11.42 23.04
C GLU A 154 -3.03 -12.80 23.58
N ILE A 155 -3.47 -13.72 22.72
CA ILE A 155 -3.77 -15.11 23.09
C ILE A 155 -2.54 -15.76 23.71
N LEU A 156 -1.40 -15.71 23.02
CA LEU A 156 -0.17 -16.37 23.47
C LEU A 156 0.41 -15.71 24.74
N ASN A 157 0.25 -14.40 24.92
CA ASN A 157 0.67 -13.73 26.15
C ASN A 157 -0.21 -14.10 27.34
N ALA A 158 -1.53 -14.22 27.14
CA ALA A 158 -2.44 -14.67 28.19
C ALA A 158 -2.07 -16.09 28.64
N GLU A 159 -1.82 -16.99 27.67
CA GLU A 159 -1.38 -18.36 27.96
C GLU A 159 -0.04 -18.39 28.71
N ALA A 160 0.94 -17.60 28.27
CA ALA A 160 2.26 -17.56 28.90
C ALA A 160 2.25 -16.99 30.33
N GLN A 161 1.17 -16.31 30.73
CA GLN A 161 0.98 -15.78 32.08
C GLN A 161 0.11 -16.66 32.96
N ASP A 162 -0.49 -17.73 32.41
CA ASP A 162 -1.31 -18.65 33.19
C ASP A 162 -0.41 -19.48 34.12
N PRO A 163 -0.53 -19.35 35.45
CA PRO A 163 0.29 -20.10 36.39
C PRO A 163 -0.01 -21.62 36.40
N LEU A 164 -1.09 -22.06 35.75
CA LEU A 164 -1.51 -23.46 35.68
C LEU A 164 -0.99 -24.18 34.43
N GLU A 165 -0.54 -23.45 33.40
CA GLU A 165 -0.08 -24.03 32.13
C GLU A 165 1.45 -24.04 32.06
N GLU A 166 2.05 -25.24 32.04
CA GLU A 166 3.51 -25.37 31.99
C GLU A 166 4.08 -24.88 30.65
N GLY A 167 4.66 -23.68 30.67
CA GLY A 167 5.46 -23.16 29.57
C GLY A 167 4.69 -22.42 28.47
N GLY A 168 3.36 -22.29 28.61
CA GLY A 168 2.52 -21.39 27.80
C GLY A 168 2.43 -21.73 26.32
N TRP A 169 2.37 -23.02 25.97
CA TRP A 169 2.40 -23.50 24.60
C TRP A 169 1.00 -23.80 24.06
N LEU A 170 0.68 -23.25 22.87
CA LEU A 170 -0.55 -23.55 22.15
C LEU A 170 -0.25 -24.14 20.76
N ASP A 171 -0.90 -25.25 20.46
CA ASP A 171 -0.92 -25.80 19.10
C ASP A 171 -1.90 -25.02 18.20
N LEU A 172 -1.84 -25.28 16.88
CA LEU A 172 -2.70 -24.61 15.91
C LEU A 172 -4.20 -24.87 16.18
N THR A 173 -4.54 -26.05 16.71
CA THR A 173 -5.92 -26.41 17.05
C THR A 173 -6.46 -25.52 18.17
N SER A 174 -5.67 -25.32 19.23
CA SER A 174 -6.00 -24.49 20.38
C SER A 174 -6.06 -23.02 20.00
N LEU A 175 -5.09 -22.52 19.22
CA LEU A 175 -5.13 -21.15 18.69
C LEU A 175 -6.39 -20.88 17.87
N ARG A 176 -6.78 -21.82 16.99
CA ARG A 176 -8.03 -21.71 16.22
C ARG A 176 -9.28 -21.73 17.09
N ARG A 177 -9.25 -22.43 18.23
CA ARG A 177 -10.36 -22.40 19.21
C ARG A 177 -10.41 -21.04 19.89
N GLU A 178 -9.27 -20.53 20.37
CA GLU A 178 -9.15 -19.24 21.02
C GLU A 178 -9.55 -18.06 20.13
N LEU A 179 -9.18 -18.09 18.85
CA LEU A 179 -9.61 -17.09 17.87
C LEU A 179 -11.13 -17.11 17.68
N ARG A 180 -11.75 -18.29 17.56
CA ARG A 180 -13.21 -18.44 17.43
C ARG A 180 -13.95 -17.93 18.67
N THR A 181 -13.43 -18.18 19.88
CA THR A 181 -13.99 -17.63 21.12
C THR A 181 -14.00 -16.10 21.10
N ARG A 182 -13.00 -15.48 20.48
CA ARG A 182 -12.89 -14.03 20.30
C ARG A 182 -13.59 -13.51 19.04
N GLN A 183 -14.42 -14.33 18.38
CA GLN A 183 -15.11 -13.98 17.12
C GLN A 183 -14.17 -13.59 15.96
N HIS A 184 -12.91 -14.02 16.02
CA HIS A 184 -11.95 -13.88 14.93
C HIS A 184 -11.91 -15.16 14.10
N HIS A 185 -12.21 -15.01 12.81
CA HIS A 185 -12.16 -16.10 11.84
C HIS A 185 -10.97 -15.88 10.92
N ALA A 186 -10.05 -16.85 10.90
CA ALA A 186 -8.90 -16.85 10.03
C ALA A 186 -8.64 -18.25 9.49
N GLU A 187 -8.22 -18.32 8.22
CA GLU A 187 -7.82 -19.57 7.61
C GLU A 187 -6.54 -20.11 8.27
N PRO A 188 -6.37 -21.44 8.38
CA PRO A 188 -5.18 -22.03 9.00
C PRO A 188 -3.87 -21.54 8.40
N ALA A 189 -3.82 -21.34 7.08
CA ALA A 189 -2.65 -20.82 6.39
C ALA A 189 -2.29 -19.39 6.85
N SER A 190 -3.28 -18.51 7.01
CA SER A 190 -3.06 -17.13 7.48
C SER A 190 -2.58 -17.09 8.94
N ILE A 191 -3.06 -18.01 9.78
CA ILE A 191 -2.59 -18.14 11.17
C ILE A 191 -1.12 -18.55 11.18
N VAL A 192 -0.74 -19.56 10.38
CA VAL A 192 0.66 -20.00 10.28
C VAL A 192 1.55 -18.88 9.75
N GLU A 193 1.16 -18.20 8.69
CA GLU A 193 1.93 -17.08 8.14
C GLU A 193 2.16 -15.96 9.17
N ALA A 194 1.12 -15.60 9.93
CA ALA A 194 1.23 -14.60 10.99
C ALA A 194 2.19 -15.08 12.11
N LEU A 195 2.08 -16.33 12.56
CA LEU A 195 2.95 -16.88 13.59
C LEU A 195 4.41 -16.99 13.14
N GLU A 196 4.65 -17.37 11.88
CA GLU A 196 6.00 -17.42 11.29
C GLU A 196 6.62 -16.02 11.21
N PHE A 197 5.84 -15.01 10.82
CA PHE A 197 6.29 -13.62 10.85
C PHE A 197 6.68 -13.18 12.27
N LEU A 198 5.82 -13.46 13.26
CA LEU A 198 6.05 -13.13 14.67
C LEU A 198 7.24 -13.90 15.30
N ALA A 199 7.50 -15.11 14.80
CA ALA A 199 8.62 -15.95 15.21
C ALA A 199 9.93 -15.64 14.45
N SER A 200 9.87 -14.84 13.39
CA SER A 200 11.06 -14.47 12.61
C SER A 200 12.13 -13.83 13.50
N SER A 201 13.41 -14.04 13.21
CA SER A 201 14.51 -13.54 14.06
C SER A 201 14.51 -12.02 14.27
N ARG A 202 13.93 -11.26 13.33
CA ARG A 202 13.80 -9.80 13.41
C ARG A 202 12.70 -9.40 14.39
N ILE A 203 11.56 -10.07 14.36
CA ILE A 203 10.44 -9.82 15.29
C ILE A 203 10.67 -10.55 16.63
N GLY A 204 10.82 -11.87 16.61
CA GLY A 204 11.33 -12.68 17.72
C GLY A 204 10.49 -12.60 18.99
N VAL A 205 9.16 -12.52 18.86
CA VAL A 205 8.25 -12.49 20.03
C VAL A 205 7.48 -13.79 20.22
N VAL A 206 7.46 -14.65 19.22
CA VAL A 206 6.91 -16.00 19.29
C VAL A 206 8.03 -17.02 19.13
N GLN A 207 7.95 -18.12 19.88
CA GLN A 207 8.77 -19.30 19.67
C GLN A 207 7.91 -20.41 19.08
N HIS A 208 8.41 -21.09 18.05
CA HIS A 208 7.80 -22.29 17.48
C HIS A 208 8.61 -23.54 17.90
N SER A 209 7.90 -24.56 18.37
CA SER A 209 8.40 -25.90 18.65
C SER A 209 7.60 -26.93 17.84
N PRO A 210 8.26 -27.80 17.05
CA PRO A 210 7.56 -28.85 16.31
C PRO A 210 6.73 -29.79 17.19
N SER A 211 7.12 -29.98 18.46
CA SER A 211 6.44 -30.88 19.41
C SER A 211 5.39 -30.20 20.28
N HIS A 212 5.48 -28.88 20.48
CA HIS A 212 4.64 -28.15 21.44
C HIS A 212 3.79 -27.05 20.81
N GLY A 213 4.04 -26.65 19.56
CA GLY A 213 3.33 -25.55 18.92
C GLY A 213 4.03 -24.21 19.16
N TYR A 214 3.26 -23.20 19.54
CA TYR A 214 3.71 -21.81 19.62
C TYR A 214 3.56 -21.27 21.03
N ARG A 215 4.52 -20.43 21.46
CA ARG A 215 4.40 -19.67 22.71
C ARG A 215 4.90 -18.25 22.56
N CYS A 216 4.41 -17.36 23.40
CA CYS A 216 5.00 -16.03 23.52
C CYS A 216 6.30 -16.09 24.32
N ILE A 217 7.33 -15.38 23.85
CA ILE A 217 8.61 -15.20 24.56
C ILE A 217 8.88 -13.73 24.89
N ALA A 218 7.98 -12.83 24.49
CA ALA A 218 8.04 -11.41 24.78
C ALA A 218 6.65 -10.78 24.79
N SER A 219 6.45 -9.76 25.62
CA SER A 219 5.15 -9.08 25.73
C SER A 219 4.69 -8.43 24.42
N VAL A 220 3.39 -8.18 24.28
CA VAL A 220 2.81 -7.40 23.17
C VAL A 220 3.46 -6.02 23.01
N LEU A 221 3.83 -5.39 24.13
CA LEU A 221 4.55 -4.11 24.13
C LEU A 221 5.93 -4.25 23.47
N THR A 222 6.65 -5.32 23.79
CA THR A 222 7.96 -5.62 23.18
C THR A 222 7.83 -5.89 21.68
N ALA A 223 6.77 -6.58 21.24
CA ALA A 223 6.50 -6.80 19.81
C ALA A 223 6.35 -5.46 19.06
N GLY A 224 5.52 -4.55 19.58
CA GLY A 224 5.33 -3.22 19.01
C GLY A 224 6.62 -2.40 18.96
N GLN A 225 7.41 -2.42 20.04
CA GLN A 225 8.71 -1.72 20.10
C GLN A 225 9.69 -2.24 19.04
N ARG A 226 9.74 -3.56 18.82
CA ARG A 226 10.63 -4.18 17.82
C ARG A 226 10.21 -3.84 16.40
N LEU A 227 8.91 -3.90 16.08
CA LEU A 227 8.37 -3.48 14.78
C LEU A 227 8.74 -2.03 14.45
N GLN A 228 8.53 -1.11 15.41
CA GLN A 228 8.90 0.30 15.23
C GLN A 228 10.42 0.49 15.08
N ALA A 229 11.21 -0.24 15.86
CA ALA A 229 12.67 -0.17 15.78
C ALA A 229 13.18 -0.63 14.41
N LEU A 230 12.58 -1.68 13.84
CA LEU A 230 12.93 -2.18 12.50
C LEU A 230 12.69 -1.12 11.43
N GLY A 231 11.55 -0.42 11.47
CA GLY A 231 11.27 0.69 10.57
C GLY A 231 12.34 1.79 10.66
N ARG A 232 12.64 2.25 11.88
CA ARG A 232 13.68 3.28 12.12
C ARG A 232 15.07 2.85 11.64
N GLN A 233 15.44 1.59 11.87
CA GLN A 233 16.72 1.04 11.41
C GLN A 233 16.84 1.06 9.89
N TRP A 234 15.75 0.74 9.17
CA TRP A 234 15.74 0.81 7.71
C TRP A 234 15.90 2.24 7.19
N THR A 235 15.19 3.21 7.80
CA THR A 235 15.35 4.63 7.45
C THR A 235 16.77 5.10 7.70
N ALA A 236 17.36 4.76 8.85
CA ALA A 236 18.75 5.11 9.16
C ALA A 236 19.73 4.50 8.15
N ALA A 237 19.55 3.23 7.78
CA ALA A 237 20.37 2.58 6.76
C ALA A 237 20.24 3.25 5.38
N SER A 238 19.02 3.65 4.98
CA SER A 238 18.83 4.37 3.72
C SER A 238 19.53 5.73 3.68
N ALA A 239 19.66 6.42 4.82
CA ALA A 239 20.38 7.69 4.88
C ALA A 239 21.90 7.50 4.68
N ILE A 240 22.46 6.38 5.14
CA ILE A 240 23.87 6.02 4.95
C ILE A 240 24.13 5.68 3.47
N HIS A 241 23.23 4.93 2.85
CA HIS A 241 23.38 4.46 1.46
C HIS A 241 22.82 5.43 0.40
N GLY A 242 22.08 6.45 0.82
CA GLY A 242 21.47 7.46 -0.04
C GLY A 242 22.35 8.67 -0.37
N GLN A 243 23.58 8.72 0.16
CA GLN A 243 24.60 9.62 -0.39
C GLN A 243 25.10 9.02 -1.72
N PRO A 244 25.05 9.75 -2.84
CA PRO A 244 25.73 9.29 -4.04
C PRO A 244 27.23 9.15 -3.75
N PRO A 245 27.94 8.17 -4.33
CA PRO A 245 29.41 8.18 -4.26
C PRO A 245 29.93 9.52 -4.78
N ALA A 246 30.90 10.08 -4.05
CA ALA A 246 31.61 11.31 -4.40
C ALA A 246 32.33 11.22 -5.75
#